data_AF-S5SZ92-F1
#
_entry.id   AF-S5SZ92-F1
#
_cell.length_a   1.000
_cell.length_b   1.000
_cell.length_c   1.000
_cell.angle_alpha   90.00
_cell.angle_beta   90.00
_cell.angle_gamma   90.00
#
_symmetry.space_group_name_H-M   'P 1'
#
loop_
_entity.id
_entity.type
_entity.pdbx_description
1 polymer ?
#
loop_
_entity_poly.entity_id
_entity_poly.type
_entity_poly.pdbx_seq_one_letter_code
_entity_poly.pdbx_strand_id
1 'polypeptide(L)' 'MTAPAIKNTTLRSDDFSCPSCVNKIETKLGGLEGVQEAEVKFSSGRIMVKHDPQVATVRDLVDAVAEVGFQAKPSAI' A
#
# COMPACT_ATOMS: atom_id res chain seq x y z
N MET A 1 -4.70 -9.53 -24.97
CA MET A 1 -5.14 -10.17 -23.72
C MET A 1 -3.92 -10.24 -22.81
N THR A 2 -3.63 -9.18 -22.06
CA THR A 2 -2.50 -9.18 -21.12
C THR A 2 -3.05 -9.60 -19.78
N ALA A 3 -2.66 -10.79 -19.30
CA ALA A 3 -2.99 -11.23 -17.95
C ALA A 3 -2.33 -10.25 -16.96
N PRO A 4 -3.08 -9.65 -16.02
CA PRO A 4 -2.50 -8.72 -15.07
C PRO A 4 -1.52 -9.48 -14.18
N ALA A 5 -0.26 -9.06 -14.20
CA ALA A 5 0.82 -9.65 -13.40
C ALA A 5 0.73 -9.10 -11.98
N ILE A 6 -0.36 -9.39 -11.27
CA ILE A 6 -0.59 -8.87 -9.93
C ILE A 6 0.55 -9.29 -9.00
N LYS A 7 1.15 -8.30 -8.35
CA LYS A 7 2.22 -8.47 -7.39
C LYS A 7 1.75 -8.04 -6.01
N ASN A 8 2.08 -8.85 -5.02
CA ASN A 8 1.77 -8.57 -3.62
C ASN A 8 2.97 -7.86 -3.01
N THR A 9 2.80 -6.58 -2.71
CA THR A 9 3.80 -5.78 -2.01
C THR A 9 3.41 -5.65 -0.55
N THR A 10 4.34 -5.95 0.35
CA THR A 10 4.15 -5.70 1.79
C THR A 10 4.93 -4.46 2.20
N LEU A 11 4.23 -3.46 2.71
CA LEU A 11 4.82 -2.27 3.31
C LEU A 11 4.74 -2.40 4.85
N ARG A 12 5.71 -1.82 5.54
CA ARG A 12 5.69 -1.62 6.99
C ARG A 12 5.88 -0.13 7.28
N SER A 13 5.17 0.35 8.28
CA SER A 13 5.46 1.66 8.88
C SER A 13 5.60 1.45 10.39
N ASP A 14 6.59 2.11 10.96
CA ASP A 14 6.81 2.13 12.41
C ASP A 14 5.80 3.05 13.13
N ASP A 15 5.04 3.87 12.37
CA ASP A 15 4.18 4.94 12.90
C ASP A 15 2.66 4.67 12.75
N PHE A 16 2.24 3.40 12.78
CA PHE A 16 0.81 3.05 12.80
C PHE A 16 0.23 3.10 14.21
N SER A 17 0.08 4.31 14.77
CA SER A 17 -0.50 4.48 16.11
C SER A 17 -1.99 4.88 16.13
N CYS A 18 -2.61 5.10 14.96
CA CYS A 18 -3.98 5.64 14.93
C CYS A 18 -4.88 4.98 13.85
N PRO A 19 -6.04 4.40 14.24
CA PRO A 19 -6.95 3.73 13.32
C PRO A 19 -7.50 4.66 12.23
N SER A 20 -7.59 5.96 12.51
CA SER A 20 -8.01 6.98 11.54
C SER A 20 -7.03 7.16 10.37
N CYS A 21 -5.74 6.88 10.60
CA CYS A 21 -4.69 7.03 9.59
C CYS A 21 -4.66 5.83 8.64
N VAL A 22 -4.87 4.64 9.19
CA VAL A 22 -4.93 3.36 8.47
C VAL A 22 -6.00 3.38 7.40
N ASN A 23 -7.21 3.81 7.76
CA ASN A 23 -8.36 3.80 6.85
C ASN A 23 -8.14 4.77 5.66
N LYS A 24 -7.52 5.93 5.90
CA LYS A 24 -7.13 6.87 4.85
C LYS A 24 -6.13 6.25 3.86
N ILE A 25 -5.11 5.57 4.39
CA ILE A 25 -4.09 4.91 3.58
C ILE A 25 -4.70 3.77 2.75
N GLU A 26 -5.53 2.92 3.37
CA GLU A 26 -6.21 1.82 2.68
C GLU A 26 -7.09 2.32 1.53
N THR A 27 -7.89 3.37 1.79
CA THR A 27 -8.74 3.99 0.77
C THR A 27 -7.92 4.61 -0.36
N LYS A 28 -6.83 5.32 -0.02
CA LYS A 28 -5.94 5.96 -1.02
C LYS A 28 -5.24 4.90 -1.87
N LEU A 29 -4.71 3.84 -1.26
CA LEU A 29 -4.04 2.74 -1.97
C LEU A 29 -5.03 1.95 -2.82
N GLY A 30 -6.20 1.58 -2.27
CA GLY A 30 -7.24 0.86 -2.99
C GLY A 30 -7.85 1.66 -4.15
N GLY A 31 -7.74 2.98 -4.12
CA GLY A 31 -8.15 3.87 -5.21
C GLY A 31 -7.09 4.14 -6.28
N LEU A 32 -5.86 3.63 -6.13
CA LEU A 32 -4.81 3.80 -7.14
C LEU A 32 -5.08 2.95 -8.37
N GLU A 33 -4.81 3.53 -9.54
CA GLU A 33 -4.91 2.81 -10.81
C GLU A 33 -3.87 1.68 -10.85
N GLY A 34 -4.33 0.45 -11.06
CA GLY A 34 -3.50 -0.75 -10.99
C GLY A 34 -3.45 -1.42 -9.61
N VAL A 35 -4.05 -0.84 -8.55
CA VAL A 35 -4.26 -1.57 -7.30
C VAL A 35 -5.54 -2.40 -7.42
N GLN A 36 -5.40 -3.69 -7.16
CA GLN A 36 -6.51 -4.64 -7.19
C GLN A 36 -7.10 -4.83 -5.79
N GLU A 37 -6.25 -4.82 -4.77
CA GLU A 37 -6.66 -5.00 -3.38
C GLU A 37 -5.64 -4.34 -2.44
N ALA A 38 -6.11 -3.69 -1.38
CA ALA A 38 -5.27 -3.14 -0.33
C ALA A 38 -5.83 -3.57 1.02
N GLU A 39 -4.97 -4.16 1.86
CA GLU A 39 -5.32 -4.63 3.20
C GLU A 39 -4.30 -4.08 4.19
N VAL A 40 -4.74 -3.28 5.16
CA VAL A 40 -3.86 -2.74 6.19
C VAL A 40 -4.08 -3.45 7.53
N LYS A 41 -3.07 -4.18 8.01
CA LYS A 41 -3.03 -4.85 9.31
C LYS A 41 -2.30 -3.99 10.34
N PHE A 42 -3.01 -3.03 10.94
CA PHE A 42 -2.47 -2.20 12.02
C PHE A 42 -2.06 -3.01 13.26
N SER A 43 -2.78 -4.09 13.60
CA SER A 43 -2.44 -4.98 14.73
C SER A 43 -1.03 -5.59 14.65
N SER A 44 -0.44 -5.65 13.45
CA SER A 44 0.92 -6.15 13.23
C SER A 44 1.84 -5.12 12.55
N GLY A 45 1.36 -3.90 12.31
CA GLY A 45 2.09 -2.86 11.56
C GLY A 45 2.41 -3.22 10.11
N ARG A 46 1.61 -4.09 9.47
CA ARG A 46 1.84 -4.58 8.10
C ARG A 46 0.77 -4.08 7.15
N ILE A 47 1.16 -3.62 5.98
CA ILE A 47 0.27 -3.24 4.89
C ILE A 47 0.52 -4.22 3.75
N MET A 48 -0.52 -4.88 3.25
CA MET A 48 -0.47 -5.76 2.09
C MET A 48 -1.22 -5.11 0.94
N VAL A 49 -0.56 -4.91 -0.19
CA VAL A 49 -1.17 -4.32 -1.39
C VAL A 49 -0.96 -5.27 -2.56
N LYS A 50 -2.06 -5.68 -3.19
CA LYS A 50 -2.08 -6.38 -4.47
C LYS A 50 -2.21 -5.33 -5.56
N HIS A 51 -1.16 -5.17 -6.35
CA HIS A 51 -1.15 -4.17 -7.41
C HIS A 51 -0.41 -4.71 -8.63
N ASP A 52 -0.69 -4.14 -9.79
CA ASP A 52 0.05 -4.42 -11.01
C ASP A 52 1.36 -3.62 -11.02
N PRO A 53 2.54 -4.25 -10.95
CA PRO A 53 3.83 -3.57 -10.95
C PRO A 53 4.15 -2.86 -12.28
N GLN A 54 3.37 -3.10 -13.34
CA GLN A 54 3.48 -2.35 -14.60
C GLN A 54 2.74 -1.02 -14.55
N VAL A 55 1.72 -0.88 -13.68
CA VAL A 55 0.87 0.32 -13.59
C VAL A 55 1.14 1.09 -12.29
N ALA A 56 1.08 0.41 -11.15
CA ALA A 56 1.44 0.96 -9.85
C ALA A 56 2.74 0.33 -9.39
N THR A 57 3.78 1.11 -9.06
CA THR A 57 4.99 0.54 -8.48
C THR A 57 5.00 0.69 -6.96
N VAL A 58 5.91 -0.04 -6.30
CA VAL A 58 6.15 0.13 -4.86
C VAL A 58 6.43 1.60 -4.50
N ARG A 59 7.09 2.36 -5.39
CA ARG A 59 7.31 3.79 -5.20
C ARG A 59 6.00 4.57 -5.23
N ASP A 60 5.11 4.31 -6.18
CA ASP A 60 3.79 4.96 -6.24
C ASP A 60 2.98 4.70 -4.97
N LEU A 61 3.02 3.46 -4.44
CA LEU A 61 2.34 3.14 -3.19
C LEU A 61 2.92 3.93 -2.02
N VAL A 62 4.26 4.03 -1.94
CA VAL A 62 4.93 4.80 -0.88
C VAL A 62 4.65 6.30 -1.02
N ASP A 63 4.66 6.83 -2.25
CA ASP A 63 4.39 8.23 -2.55
C ASP A 63 2.95 8.58 -2.21
N ALA A 64 1.99 7.74 -2.59
CA ALA A 64 0.59 7.90 -2.23
C ALA A 64 0.36 7.92 -0.71
N VAL A 65 1.15 7.14 0.05
CA VAL A 65 1.12 7.17 1.53
C VAL A 65 1.78 8.45 2.08
N ALA A 66 2.86 8.91 1.45
CA ALA A 66 3.52 10.17 1.77
C ALA A 66 2.63 11.40 1.49
N GLU A 67 1.83 11.38 0.43
CA GLU A 67 0.84 12.41 0.11
C GLU A 67 -0.22 12.57 1.22
N VAL A 68 -0.54 11.48 1.93
CA VAL A 68 -1.47 11.52 3.06
C VAL A 68 -0.80 11.95 4.38
N GLY A 69 0.53 12.17 4.35
CA GLY A 69 1.34 12.60 5.49
C GLY A 69 1.97 11.47 6.30
N PHE A 70 2.05 10.26 5.75
CA PHE A 70 2.65 9.10 6.44
C PHE A 70 3.85 8.55 5.67
N GLN A 71 4.84 8.01 6.38
CA GLN A 71 5.92 7.24 5.73
C GLN A 71 5.65 5.75 5.87
N ALA A 72 5.44 5.08 4.74
CA ALA A 72 5.52 3.62 4.67
C ALA A 72 6.84 3.22 3.99
N LYS A 73 7.45 2.14 4.47
CA LYS A 73 8.65 1.55 3.86
C LYS A 73 8.31 0.18 3.31
N PRO A 74 8.73 -0.16 2.09
CA PRO A 74 8.62 -1.53 1.61
C PRO A 74 9.50 -2.43 2.47
N SER A 75 8.88 -3.44 3.08
CA SER A 75 9.64 -4.51 3.71
C SER A 75 10.03 -5.49 2.62
N ALA A 76 11.19 -5.26 2.00
CA ALA A 76 11.89 -6.35 1.32
C ALA A 76 12.39 -7.30 2.41
N ILE A 77 11.82 -8.50 2.46
CA ILE A 77 12.48 -9.67 3.06
C ILE A 77 13.28 -10.34 1.95
#